data_AF-A0A849V771-F1
#
_entry.id   AF-A0A849V771-F1
#
_cell.length_a   1.000
_cell.length_b   1.000
_cell.length_c   1.000
_cell.angle_alpha   90.00
_cell.angle_beta   90.00
_cell.angle_gamma   90.00
#
_symmetry.space_group_name_H-M   'P 1'
#
loop_
_entity.id
_entity.type
_entity.pdbx_description
1 polymer ?
#
loop_
_entity_poly.entity_id
_entity_poly.type
_entity_poly.pdbx_seq_one_letter_code
_entity_poly.pdbx_strand_id
1 'polypeptide(L)'
;MLKKLCLIVSALTLGVSITGYAQGKDPKMLKEVDALKQKLGAGWIMEWNEEGTGLVRIHKDYEIVQKRQGKITQLGSSSDMTGTSAKDIAINFLRNNARIFQLPTDLHDLRAESKKGDEGIVYVYQTHNGLPVTHGSGSDLSVDFTIDPKTGIENISSDYLPHINISTTPLLSEDQVIDIAKEDMLKNHMFWSDKSGIKHPVRIASQKKLFPEKIENQLIVYVTDQGQPILVYRFDLRILSRIHTQYYIDANTGEILEAGDPDLHYFSNPGRGNVFWPNPINALNDPTLRDTFNGAADSKYAVPLAAYVTKPLNVLQVDTNVYALTGPYVRPDDRLELPFLYSGETAISTIGTVRSTILDFFFDRESSQFEIVMVSHVIDTNQRYIQSLGFNTPGNYIYNRPLKVDAHAKSGDDDSSYTIDKKRNIDYIAFGEGGVDDAEDADIILHEYGHAIQNDQAPLKYSRGLLCNTQAKAMGEGFGDYWQASNTRAISISHKFDPACYGEWDNAGKGALCRRRVDSKKRFSDYKGVECHADGEIWSSGLWEILTKIGSTEASRRVADQLILQSHFEIRDMKTVISPKFVDGGVALLKADVTLKTKGIFTTSHKSIICTALKTNRGIPVPGC
;
A
#
# COMPACT_ATOMS: atom_id res chain seq x y z
N MET A 1 -1.25 42.21 36.48
CA MET A 1 -1.78 41.08 37.27
C MET A 1 -2.74 40.31 36.38
N LEU A 2 -2.46 39.05 36.04
CA LEU A 2 -3.42 38.17 35.37
C LEU A 2 -3.89 37.12 36.40
N LYS A 3 -4.92 37.45 37.18
CA LYS A 3 -5.47 36.56 38.23
C LYS A 3 -6.54 35.57 37.73
N LYS A 4 -6.79 35.54 36.41
CA LYS A 4 -7.73 34.62 35.74
C LYS A 4 -7.20 34.06 34.41
N LEU A 5 -5.88 34.13 34.19
CA LEU A 5 -5.25 33.56 33.00
C LEU A 5 -3.99 32.79 33.40
N CYS A 6 -4.02 31.46 33.30
CA CYS A 6 -2.80 30.66 33.36
C CYS A 6 -2.14 30.71 31.98
N LEU A 7 -1.00 31.39 31.87
CA LEU A 7 -0.18 31.45 30.67
C LEU A 7 1.01 30.49 30.82
N ILE A 8 1.14 29.57 29.88
CA ILE A 8 2.31 28.69 29.71
C ILE A 8 3.06 29.19 28.48
N VAL A 9 4.34 29.50 28.63
CA VAL A 9 5.25 29.93 27.54
C VAL A 9 6.25 28.80 27.28
N SER A 10 6.25 28.28 26.07
CA SER A 10 7.03 27.11 25.66
C SER A 10 7.93 27.49 24.48
N ALA A 11 9.21 27.72 24.74
CA ALA A 11 10.19 27.97 23.68
C ALA A 11 10.54 26.68 22.93
N LEU A 12 10.73 26.79 21.61
CA LEU A 12 11.07 25.69 20.71
C LEU A 12 12.12 26.21 19.71
N THR A 13 12.97 25.31 19.20
CA THR A 13 13.94 25.60 18.13
C THR A 13 13.30 25.22 16.79
N LEU A 14 12.68 26.10 16.01
CA LEU A 14 12.90 27.54 15.81
C LEU A 14 11.61 28.39 15.89
N GLY A 15 10.98 28.46 17.07
CA GLY A 15 9.81 29.32 17.32
C GLY A 15 9.25 29.14 18.73
N VAL A 16 8.72 30.21 19.34
CA VAL A 16 8.10 30.13 20.67
C VAL A 16 6.59 29.88 20.52
N SER A 17 6.03 29.11 21.44
CA SER A 17 4.58 28.88 21.61
C SER A 17 4.11 29.46 22.95
N ILE A 18 2.87 29.93 23.01
CA ILE A 18 2.21 30.38 24.24
C ILE A 18 0.80 29.78 24.28
N THR A 19 0.36 29.30 25.43
CA THR A 19 -1.02 28.80 25.63
C THR A 19 -1.63 29.44 26.88
N GLY A 20 -2.88 29.92 26.77
CA GLY A 20 -3.58 30.67 27.82
C GLY A 20 -4.95 30.06 28.17
N TYR A 21 -5.17 29.77 29.45
CA TYR A 21 -6.44 29.23 29.96
C TYR A 21 -7.29 30.32 30.62
N ALA A 22 -8.51 30.54 30.11
CA ALA A 22 -9.58 31.29 30.79
C ALA A 22 -10.81 30.40 31.06
N GLN A 23 -11.79 30.91 31.82
CA GLN A 23 -13.12 30.32 31.94
C GLN A 23 -14.15 31.24 31.26
N GLY A 24 -14.48 30.94 30.00
CA GLY A 24 -15.53 31.60 29.22
C GLY A 24 -15.14 32.91 28.54
N LYS A 25 -15.96 33.31 27.56
CA LYS A 25 -15.80 34.53 26.74
C LYS A 25 -16.24 35.80 27.49
N ASP A 26 -15.52 36.21 28.53
CA ASP A 26 -15.71 37.50 29.21
C ASP A 26 -15.36 38.68 28.25
N PRO A 27 -16.27 39.67 28.02
CA PRO A 27 -15.98 40.85 27.19
C PRO A 27 -14.74 41.66 27.62
N LYS A 28 -14.33 41.54 28.89
CA LYS A 28 -13.12 42.18 29.44
C LYS A 28 -11.85 41.43 29.02
N MET A 29 -11.92 40.10 28.90
CA MET A 29 -10.82 39.24 28.43
C MET A 29 -10.50 39.44 26.95
N LEU A 30 -11.52 39.62 26.10
CA LEU A 30 -11.31 39.85 24.67
C LEU A 30 -10.41 41.07 24.40
N LYS A 31 -10.63 42.18 25.13
CA LYS A 31 -9.78 43.37 25.06
C LYS A 31 -8.32 43.14 25.49
N GLU A 32 -8.08 42.24 26.44
CA GLU A 32 -6.71 41.92 26.88
C GLU A 32 -5.97 41.05 25.84
N VAL A 33 -6.69 40.17 25.13
CA VAL A 33 -6.13 39.34 24.05
C VAL A 33 -5.82 40.15 22.79
N ASP A 34 -6.70 41.07 22.37
CA ASP A 34 -6.43 41.94 21.22
C ASP A 34 -5.19 42.84 21.47
N ALA A 35 -5.04 43.35 22.69
CA ALA A 35 -3.87 44.12 23.12
C ALA A 35 -2.58 43.28 23.18
N LEU A 36 -2.68 41.95 23.32
CA LEU A 36 -1.54 41.03 23.25
C LEU A 36 -1.17 40.73 21.78
N LYS A 37 -2.17 40.51 20.92
CA LYS A 37 -1.99 40.27 19.47
C LYS A 37 -1.29 41.45 18.78
N GLN A 38 -1.63 42.68 19.18
CA GLN A 38 -0.95 43.90 18.71
C GLN A 38 0.52 44.03 19.18
N LYS A 39 0.96 43.25 20.17
CA LYS A 39 2.34 43.29 20.70
C LYS A 39 3.27 42.19 20.19
N LEU A 40 2.74 41.03 19.79
CA LEU A 40 3.56 39.87 19.39
C LEU A 40 4.08 39.95 17.94
N GLY A 41 3.40 40.71 17.07
CA GLY A 41 3.81 40.92 15.68
C GLY A 41 3.40 39.78 14.73
N ALA A 42 3.83 39.89 13.47
CA ALA A 42 3.52 38.91 12.42
C ALA A 42 4.30 37.59 12.60
N GLY A 43 3.74 36.49 12.10
CA GLY A 43 4.32 35.15 12.22
C GLY A 43 3.87 34.37 13.47
N TRP A 44 3.11 34.99 14.37
CA TRP A 44 2.43 34.31 15.47
C TRP A 44 0.95 34.10 15.16
N ILE A 45 0.48 32.85 15.27
CA ILE A 45 -0.93 32.47 15.15
C ILE A 45 -1.59 32.63 16.53
N MET A 46 -2.89 32.91 16.60
CA MET A 46 -3.65 32.88 17.86
C MET A 46 -5.03 32.26 17.61
N GLU A 47 -5.20 31.03 18.06
CA GLU A 47 -6.43 30.23 17.94
C GLU A 47 -7.26 30.32 19.22
N TRP A 48 -8.58 30.45 19.13
CA TRP A 48 -9.51 30.28 20.26
C TRP A 48 -10.20 28.91 20.14
N ASN A 49 -10.39 28.18 21.24
CA ASN A 49 -11.33 27.05 21.23
C ASN A 49 -12.78 27.59 21.13
N GLU A 50 -13.52 27.10 20.12
CA GLU A 50 -14.87 27.57 19.80
C GLU A 50 -15.97 27.02 20.74
N GLU A 51 -15.73 25.90 21.43
CA GLU A 51 -16.67 25.16 22.31
C GLU A 51 -17.00 25.89 23.64
N GLY A 52 -17.01 27.22 23.64
CA GLY A 52 -17.44 28.06 24.77
C GLY A 52 -16.47 28.16 25.95
N THR A 53 -15.43 27.31 26.03
CA THR A 53 -14.51 27.22 27.17
C THR A 53 -13.57 28.42 27.34
N GLY A 54 -13.11 29.03 26.24
CA GLY A 54 -12.31 30.28 26.27
C GLY A 54 -10.79 30.12 26.30
N LEU A 55 -10.25 29.05 25.73
CA LEU A 55 -8.80 28.71 25.66
C LEU A 55 -8.12 29.33 24.43
N VAL A 56 -6.81 29.67 24.51
CA VAL A 56 -6.03 30.32 23.41
C VAL A 56 -4.63 29.70 23.18
N ARG A 57 -4.15 29.47 21.93
CA ARG A 57 -2.90 28.69 21.58
C ARG A 57 -2.10 29.12 20.31
N ILE A 58 -0.85 28.59 20.15
CA ILE A 58 0.15 28.69 19.02
C ILE A 58 1.03 27.37 18.87
N HIS A 59 1.64 27.04 17.70
CA HIS A 59 2.32 25.72 17.37
C HIS A 59 3.54 25.74 16.36
N LYS A 60 4.40 24.67 16.24
CA LYS A 60 5.48 24.43 15.18
C LYS A 60 6.24 23.04 15.28
N ASP A 61 6.79 22.40 14.19
CA ASP A 61 7.51 21.06 14.20
C ASP A 61 8.40 20.63 12.95
N TYR A 62 8.82 19.33 12.79
CA TYR A 62 9.51 18.51 11.69
C TYR A 62 11.05 18.15 11.76
N GLU A 63 11.74 17.12 11.14
CA GLU A 63 11.71 16.20 9.90
C GLU A 63 12.51 14.79 10.17
N ILE A 64 12.83 13.61 9.46
CA ILE A 64 12.80 12.80 8.13
C ILE A 64 13.63 11.40 8.13
N VAL A 65 13.58 10.33 7.18
CA VAL A 65 14.68 9.30 6.62
C VAL A 65 14.54 7.69 6.24
N GLN A 66 15.56 6.94 5.57
CA GLN A 66 16.03 5.45 5.34
C GLN A 66 17.39 4.97 4.47
N LYS A 67 18.54 4.19 4.85
CA LYS A 67 19.54 2.97 4.36
C LYS A 67 20.77 2.62 5.27
N ARG A 68 21.47 1.42 5.33
CA ARG A 68 21.63 0.09 4.59
C ARG A 68 20.51 -1.00 4.62
N GLN A 69 20.18 -1.66 3.51
CA GLN A 69 19.25 -2.82 3.50
C GLN A 69 19.76 -3.92 4.44
N GLY A 70 18.98 -4.20 5.48
CA GLY A 70 19.39 -5.05 6.60
C GLY A 70 19.20 -4.35 7.95
N LYS A 71 18.11 -4.68 8.65
CA LYS A 71 17.80 -4.18 9.99
C LYS A 71 18.90 -4.57 10.98
N ILE A 72 19.69 -3.61 11.45
CA ILE A 72 20.67 -3.86 12.51
C ILE A 72 19.94 -3.71 13.84
N THR A 73 19.42 -4.84 14.33
CA THR A 73 18.86 -4.91 15.68
C THR A 73 20.02 -5.07 16.67
N GLN A 74 20.20 -4.06 17.52
CA GLN A 74 21.20 -3.99 18.59
C GLN A 74 22.69 -4.07 18.16
N LEU A 75 23.38 -2.92 18.20
CA LEU A 75 24.86 -2.84 18.23
C LEU A 75 25.39 -1.92 19.35
N GLY A 76 24.52 -1.27 20.13
CA GLY A 76 24.93 -0.34 21.18
C GLY A 76 25.45 -1.05 22.42
N SER A 77 26.77 -1.07 22.61
CA SER A 77 27.36 -1.21 23.95
C SER A 77 27.22 0.12 24.71
N SER A 78 27.44 0.13 26.02
CA SER A 78 27.45 1.39 26.79
C SER A 78 28.55 2.37 26.36
N SER A 79 29.56 1.90 25.61
CA SER A 79 30.59 2.73 24.96
C SER A 79 30.11 3.45 23.69
N ASP A 80 29.00 3.03 23.08
CA ASP A 80 28.49 3.60 21.82
C ASP A 80 27.56 4.80 22.05
N MET A 81 27.00 4.95 23.26
CA MET A 81 26.16 6.08 23.67
C MET A 81 26.97 7.35 23.94
N THR A 82 27.75 7.79 22.95
CA THR A 82 28.54 9.03 23.00
C THR A 82 27.74 10.17 22.38
N GLY A 83 27.10 11.00 23.21
CA GLY A 83 26.31 12.14 22.75
C GLY A 83 25.45 12.75 23.85
N THR A 84 24.83 13.91 23.57
CA THR A 84 23.93 14.62 24.50
C THR A 84 22.46 14.59 24.07
N SER A 85 22.18 14.07 22.88
CA SER A 85 20.85 13.89 22.31
C SER A 85 20.83 12.63 21.44
N ALA A 86 19.64 12.10 21.16
CA ALA A 86 19.48 10.97 20.24
C ALA A 86 20.09 11.28 18.84
N LYS A 87 20.06 12.55 18.40
CA LYS A 87 20.71 13.03 17.16
C LYS A 87 22.23 12.94 17.22
N ASP A 88 22.84 13.34 18.34
CA ASP A 88 24.28 13.20 18.54
C ASP A 88 24.69 11.73 18.57
N ILE A 89 23.90 10.89 19.26
CA ILE A 89 24.12 9.44 19.37
C ILE A 89 24.05 8.77 18.01
N ALA A 90 23.02 9.04 17.20
CA ALA A 90 22.92 8.52 15.83
C ALA A 90 24.12 8.95 14.96
N ILE A 91 24.48 10.24 14.93
CA ILE A 91 25.61 10.74 14.14
C ILE A 91 26.96 10.17 14.60
N ASN A 92 27.19 10.03 15.90
CA ASN A 92 28.43 9.49 16.42
C ASN A 92 28.50 7.97 16.22
N PHE A 93 27.38 7.26 16.34
CA PHE A 93 27.27 5.85 15.95
C PHE A 93 27.57 5.65 14.46
N LEU A 94 26.99 6.46 13.56
CA LEU A 94 27.30 6.41 12.13
C LEU A 94 28.77 6.73 11.84
N ARG A 95 29.39 7.68 12.54
CA ARG A 95 30.81 8.00 12.32
C ARG A 95 31.73 6.85 12.75
N ASN A 96 31.46 6.26 13.91
CA ASN A 96 32.22 5.12 14.42
C ASN A 96 32.01 3.86 13.55
N ASN A 97 30.80 3.69 13.01
CA ASN A 97 30.39 2.51 12.25
C ASN A 97 30.22 2.77 10.75
N ALA A 98 30.83 3.81 10.17
CA ALA A 98 30.58 4.24 8.77
C ALA A 98 30.77 3.10 7.75
N ARG A 99 31.77 2.24 7.97
CA ARG A 99 32.03 1.02 7.17
C ARG A 99 30.86 0.02 7.22
N ILE A 100 30.17 -0.08 8.35
CA ILE A 100 28.98 -0.92 8.58
C ILE A 100 27.72 -0.32 7.91
N PHE A 101 27.79 0.90 7.35
CA PHE A 101 26.74 1.48 6.51
C PHE A 101 27.18 1.77 5.05
N GLN A 102 28.46 1.56 4.72
CA GLN A 102 29.08 1.97 3.44
C GLN A 102 29.04 3.49 3.21
N LEU A 103 28.98 4.26 4.29
CA LEU A 103 29.00 5.73 4.28
C LEU A 103 30.44 6.24 4.11
N PRO A 104 30.64 7.44 3.53
CA PRO A 104 31.93 8.12 3.59
C PRO A 104 32.29 8.44 5.06
N THR A 105 33.57 8.39 5.41
CA THR A 105 34.04 8.43 6.81
C THR A 105 33.84 9.77 7.53
N ASP A 106 33.51 10.83 6.78
CA ASP A 106 33.17 12.17 7.26
C ASP A 106 31.66 12.44 7.28
N LEU A 107 30.84 11.54 6.72
CA LEU A 107 29.39 11.66 6.56
C LEU A 107 28.96 12.89 5.70
N HIS A 108 29.79 13.33 4.75
CA HIS A 108 29.54 14.56 3.97
C HIS A 108 28.31 14.51 3.06
N ASP A 109 27.84 13.31 2.69
CA ASP A 109 26.64 13.09 1.89
C ASP A 109 25.36 13.05 2.75
N LEU A 110 25.46 13.29 4.07
CA LEU A 110 24.36 13.14 5.02
C LEU A 110 23.90 14.45 5.72
N ARG A 111 22.57 14.60 5.89
CA ARG A 111 21.88 15.70 6.58
C ARG A 111 20.98 15.18 7.70
N ALA A 112 21.42 15.24 8.96
CA ALA A 112 20.62 14.76 10.10
C ALA A 112 19.57 15.76 10.61
N GLU A 113 18.40 15.25 11.00
CA GLU A 113 17.27 15.98 11.61
C GLU A 113 16.48 15.08 12.59
N SER A 114 15.49 15.64 13.27
CA SER A 114 14.63 14.93 14.22
C SER A 114 13.36 15.75 14.50
N LYS A 115 12.17 15.16 14.34
CA LYS A 115 10.87 15.79 14.67
C LYS A 115 10.71 15.93 16.19
N LYS A 116 9.73 16.73 16.64
CA LYS A 116 9.59 17.10 18.05
C LYS A 116 8.35 16.47 18.71
N GLY A 117 8.52 15.21 19.04
CA GLY A 117 7.57 14.33 19.74
C GLY A 117 8.10 12.90 19.75
N ASP A 118 8.88 12.60 18.72
CA ASP A 118 9.69 11.42 18.45
C ASP A 118 10.85 11.24 19.47
N GLU A 119 10.55 11.10 20.77
CA GLU A 119 11.57 10.78 21.79
C GLU A 119 12.16 9.37 21.58
N GLY A 120 13.11 9.30 20.65
CA GLY A 120 13.90 8.13 20.30
C GLY A 120 14.00 7.86 18.81
N ILE A 121 13.09 8.37 17.97
CA ILE A 121 13.21 8.20 16.51
C ILE A 121 13.99 9.38 15.93
N VAL A 122 15.14 9.06 15.34
CA VAL A 122 16.11 10.03 14.83
C VAL A 122 16.66 9.48 13.53
N TYR A 123 16.68 10.29 12.49
CA TYR A 123 17.01 9.75 11.20
C TYR A 123 17.75 10.79 10.29
N VAL A 124 18.71 10.33 9.45
CA VAL A 124 19.81 11.08 8.78
C VAL A 124 19.83 11.09 7.22
N TYR A 125 19.46 12.20 6.52
CA TYR A 125 19.13 12.26 5.05
C TYR A 125 20.30 12.09 4.06
N GLN A 126 20.20 11.29 2.98
CA GLN A 126 21.21 11.23 1.92
C GLN A 126 20.97 12.37 0.93
N THR A 127 22.08 13.00 0.57
CA THR A 127 22.14 14.00 -0.48
C THR A 127 23.32 13.70 -1.40
N HIS A 128 23.17 13.96 -2.70
CA HIS A 128 24.28 13.92 -3.65
C HIS A 128 24.54 15.34 -4.14
N ASN A 129 25.71 15.89 -3.82
CA ASN A 129 26.05 17.31 -4.03
C ASN A 129 24.98 18.30 -3.51
N GLY A 130 24.27 17.95 -2.43
CA GLY A 130 23.20 18.76 -1.83
C GLY A 130 21.80 18.58 -2.43
N LEU A 131 21.62 17.77 -3.48
CA LEU A 131 20.30 17.34 -3.96
C LEU A 131 19.80 16.15 -3.13
N PRO A 132 18.50 16.04 -2.80
CA PRO A 132 17.94 14.81 -2.22
C PRO A 132 18.11 13.63 -3.18
N VAL A 133 18.38 12.46 -2.62
CA VAL A 133 18.35 11.19 -3.36
C VAL A 133 16.99 10.54 -3.07
N THR A 134 16.25 10.05 -4.07
CA THR A 134 14.91 9.45 -3.90
C THR A 134 14.77 8.12 -4.64
N HIS A 135 13.87 7.26 -4.18
CA HIS A 135 13.57 5.96 -4.79
C HIS A 135 12.45 6.09 -5.84
N GLY A 136 12.24 5.04 -6.65
CA GLY A 136 11.09 4.92 -7.57
C GLY A 136 9.71 5.06 -6.91
N SER A 137 9.63 4.88 -5.59
CA SER A 137 8.43 5.12 -4.78
C SER A 137 8.28 6.58 -4.30
N GLY A 138 9.03 7.53 -4.87
CA GLY A 138 9.04 8.95 -4.49
C GLY A 138 9.65 9.26 -3.11
N SER A 139 10.21 8.25 -2.43
CA SER A 139 10.67 8.28 -1.04
C SER A 139 12.17 8.60 -0.94
N ASP A 140 12.59 9.45 0.00
CA ASP A 140 13.98 9.93 0.06
C ASP A 140 14.95 8.96 0.80
N LEU A 141 16.11 8.72 0.19
CA LEU A 141 17.19 7.78 0.58
C LEU A 141 18.11 8.36 1.66
N SER A 142 18.60 7.55 2.65
CA SER A 142 19.23 8.04 3.91
C SER A 142 19.75 7.03 5.02
N VAL A 143 19.49 7.15 6.36
CA VAL A 143 19.76 6.16 7.48
C VAL A 143 18.87 6.30 8.78
N ASP A 144 18.08 5.29 9.21
CA ASP A 144 17.12 5.38 10.38
C ASP A 144 17.64 4.90 11.74
N PHE A 145 17.13 5.48 12.84
CA PHE A 145 17.34 4.97 14.22
C PHE A 145 16.06 4.97 15.09
N THR A 146 16.01 4.04 16.04
CA THR A 146 15.15 4.06 17.24
C THR A 146 16.03 3.92 18.48
N ILE A 147 15.89 4.81 19.46
CA ILE A 147 16.83 5.02 20.59
C ILE A 147 16.05 5.33 21.89
N ASP A 148 15.84 4.36 22.78
CA ASP A 148 15.27 4.67 24.12
C ASP A 148 16.35 5.32 25.01
N PRO A 149 16.03 6.42 25.74
CA PRO A 149 17.00 7.14 26.57
C PRO A 149 17.61 6.38 27.77
N LYS A 150 17.23 5.12 28.01
CA LYS A 150 17.66 4.26 29.13
C LYS A 150 18.31 2.97 28.64
N THR A 151 17.85 2.38 27.54
CA THR A 151 18.36 1.12 26.98
C THR A 151 19.39 1.32 25.85
N GLY A 152 19.32 2.44 25.13
CA GLY A 152 20.24 2.81 24.05
C GLY A 152 19.63 2.66 22.65
N ILE A 153 20.48 2.38 21.64
CA ILE A 153 20.02 2.21 20.26
C ILE A 153 19.38 0.83 20.10
N GLU A 154 18.05 0.80 19.93
CA GLU A 154 17.24 -0.42 19.87
C GLU A 154 17.14 -0.96 18.43
N ASN A 155 17.01 -0.06 17.45
CA ASN A 155 16.82 -0.40 16.04
C ASN A 155 17.59 0.57 15.12
N ILE A 156 18.07 0.04 13.99
CA ILE A 156 18.61 0.82 12.87
C ILE A 156 18.03 0.23 11.58
N SER A 157 17.25 1.05 10.85
CA SER A 157 16.45 0.69 9.66
C SER A 157 16.78 1.60 8.46
N SER A 158 16.38 1.22 7.22
CA SER A 158 17.19 1.58 6.06
C SER A 158 16.79 1.29 4.52
N ASP A 159 16.67 2.32 3.60
CA ASP A 159 16.62 2.33 2.07
C ASP A 159 17.46 3.25 0.99
N TYR A 160 18.53 4.07 1.25
CA TYR A 160 19.73 4.70 0.48
C TYR A 160 20.72 3.97 -0.50
N LEU A 161 21.64 4.70 -1.16
CA LEU A 161 22.60 4.12 -2.13
C LEU A 161 24.08 4.57 -1.99
N PRO A 162 25.07 3.67 -1.75
CA PRO A 162 26.50 4.04 -1.79
C PRO A 162 27.03 4.19 -3.24
N HIS A 163 28.14 4.92 -3.39
CA HIS A 163 28.87 5.11 -4.66
C HIS A 163 28.07 5.77 -5.80
N ILE A 164 27.14 6.68 -5.49
CA ILE A 164 26.46 7.53 -6.49
C ILE A 164 27.52 8.32 -7.29
N ASN A 165 27.56 8.11 -8.61
CA ASN A 165 28.53 8.73 -9.51
C ASN A 165 27.83 9.30 -10.76
N ILE A 166 26.99 10.31 -10.54
CA ILE A 166 26.34 11.06 -11.62
C ILE A 166 26.60 12.57 -11.51
N SER A 167 26.47 13.27 -12.64
CA SER A 167 26.37 14.73 -12.65
C SER A 167 25.10 15.19 -11.93
N THR A 168 25.22 16.26 -11.14
CA THR A 168 24.08 17.02 -10.61
C THR A 168 23.85 18.34 -11.35
N THR A 169 24.59 18.58 -12.44
CA THR A 169 24.30 19.65 -13.41
C THR A 169 23.44 19.06 -14.52
N PRO A 170 22.20 19.56 -14.73
CA PRO A 170 21.31 19.12 -15.80
C PRO A 170 21.73 19.69 -17.17
N LEU A 171 21.37 19.01 -18.26
CA LEU A 171 21.57 19.53 -19.63
C LEU A 171 20.34 20.30 -20.16
N LEU A 172 19.17 20.12 -19.55
CA LEU A 172 17.95 20.86 -19.85
C LEU A 172 17.64 21.86 -18.72
N SER A 173 17.06 23.01 -19.09
CA SER A 173 16.52 23.95 -18.08
C SER A 173 15.16 23.50 -17.54
N GLU A 174 14.81 24.05 -16.38
CA GLU A 174 13.47 23.92 -15.78
C GLU A 174 12.36 24.22 -16.80
N ASP A 175 12.47 25.34 -17.54
CA ASP A 175 11.50 25.74 -18.57
C ASP A 175 11.33 24.68 -19.67
N GLN A 176 12.43 24.10 -20.17
CA GLN A 176 12.37 23.06 -21.22
C GLN A 176 11.64 21.81 -20.73
N VAL A 177 11.95 21.36 -19.51
CA VAL A 177 11.36 20.16 -18.90
C VAL A 177 9.88 20.39 -18.53
N ILE A 178 9.57 21.59 -18.02
CA ILE A 178 8.21 22.04 -17.77
C ILE A 178 7.40 22.10 -19.07
N ASP A 179 7.97 22.57 -20.18
CA ASP A 179 7.28 22.60 -21.48
C ASP A 179 7.05 21.20 -22.06
N ILE A 180 7.98 20.25 -21.87
CA ILE A 180 7.76 18.82 -22.20
C ILE A 180 6.53 18.27 -21.45
N ALA A 181 6.44 18.50 -20.13
CA ALA A 181 5.29 18.08 -19.34
C ALA A 181 3.98 18.77 -19.75
N LYS A 182 4.02 20.05 -20.16
CA LYS A 182 2.86 20.76 -20.71
C LYS A 182 2.41 20.13 -22.03
N GLU A 183 3.32 19.82 -22.95
CA GLU A 183 2.98 19.17 -24.22
C GLU A 183 2.36 17.80 -24.00
N ASP A 184 2.92 16.99 -23.10
CA ASP A 184 2.39 15.70 -22.72
C ASP A 184 0.97 15.80 -22.11
N MET A 185 0.79 16.64 -21.09
CA MET A 185 -0.52 16.90 -20.46
C MET A 185 -1.58 17.38 -21.49
N LEU A 186 -1.22 18.26 -22.43
CA LEU A 186 -2.12 18.72 -23.49
C LEU A 186 -2.46 17.61 -24.52
N LYS A 187 -1.52 16.70 -24.78
CA LYS A 187 -1.58 15.68 -25.83
C LYS A 187 -2.23 14.37 -25.38
N ASN A 188 -2.00 13.97 -24.13
CA ASN A 188 -2.38 12.67 -23.59
C ASN A 188 -3.52 12.76 -22.56
N HIS A 189 -3.62 13.88 -21.82
CA HIS A 189 -4.53 14.01 -20.67
C HIS A 189 -5.73 14.95 -20.88
N MET A 190 -5.72 15.83 -21.90
CA MET A 190 -6.86 16.71 -22.21
C MET A 190 -7.80 16.19 -23.31
N PHE A 191 -8.64 15.20 -22.98
CA PHE A 191 -9.71 14.71 -23.89
C PHE A 191 -11.11 14.77 -23.27
N TRP A 192 -12.12 15.00 -24.11
CA TRP A 192 -13.53 14.72 -23.79
C TRP A 192 -14.10 13.72 -24.78
N SER A 193 -14.89 12.76 -24.30
CA SER A 193 -15.63 11.84 -25.18
C SER A 193 -16.97 12.46 -25.58
N ASP A 194 -17.30 12.44 -26.87
CA ASP A 194 -18.63 12.83 -27.33
C ASP A 194 -19.69 11.74 -27.09
N LYS A 195 -20.94 12.01 -27.49
CA LYS A 195 -22.07 11.07 -27.35
C LYS A 195 -21.95 9.81 -28.22
N SER A 196 -20.95 9.72 -29.10
CA SER A 196 -20.58 8.52 -29.86
C SER A 196 -19.35 7.81 -29.30
N GLY A 197 -18.74 8.33 -28.23
CA GLY A 197 -17.55 7.77 -27.57
C GLY A 197 -16.22 8.22 -28.18
N ILE A 198 -16.23 9.10 -29.20
CA ILE A 198 -15.00 9.60 -29.82
C ILE A 198 -14.33 10.59 -28.87
N LYS A 199 -13.06 10.32 -28.50
CA LYS A 199 -12.21 11.27 -27.76
C LYS A 199 -11.82 12.43 -28.67
N HIS A 200 -12.28 13.62 -28.34
CA HIS A 200 -11.87 14.87 -28.97
C HIS A 200 -10.89 15.62 -28.04
N PRO A 201 -9.79 16.19 -28.56
CA PRO A 201 -8.89 17.01 -27.74
C PRO A 201 -9.63 18.28 -27.29
N VAL A 202 -9.45 18.68 -26.03
CA VAL A 202 -10.12 19.87 -25.49
C VAL A 202 -9.49 21.14 -26.08
N ARG A 203 -10.11 21.69 -27.13
CA ARG A 203 -9.66 22.93 -27.78
C ARG A 203 -9.95 24.14 -26.90
N ILE A 204 -8.91 24.71 -26.26
CA ILE A 204 -9.04 25.90 -25.41
C ILE A 204 -8.31 27.08 -26.06
N ALA A 205 -9.01 28.21 -26.21
CA ALA A 205 -8.58 29.34 -27.04
C ALA A 205 -7.38 30.14 -26.51
N SER A 206 -6.85 29.83 -25.32
CA SER A 206 -5.61 30.42 -24.81
C SER A 206 -4.88 29.46 -23.85
N GLN A 207 -3.76 28.89 -24.29
CA GLN A 207 -2.92 28.02 -23.44
C GLN A 207 -2.38 28.75 -22.19
N LYS A 208 -2.16 30.08 -22.27
CA LYS A 208 -1.70 30.98 -21.19
C LYS A 208 -2.60 31.05 -19.93
N LYS A 209 -3.68 30.28 -19.84
CA LYS A 209 -4.54 30.18 -18.64
C LYS A 209 -4.83 28.74 -18.18
N LEU A 210 -4.15 27.74 -18.75
CA LEU A 210 -4.35 26.33 -18.40
C LEU A 210 -3.51 25.90 -17.20
N PHE A 211 -2.23 26.24 -17.28
CA PHE A 211 -1.20 25.96 -16.29
C PHE A 211 -1.05 27.16 -15.34
N PRO A 212 -0.57 26.96 -14.10
CA PRO A 212 -0.22 28.07 -13.21
C PRO A 212 0.97 28.87 -13.78
N GLU A 213 1.05 30.17 -13.44
CA GLU A 213 2.08 31.09 -13.94
C GLU A 213 3.50 30.73 -13.46
N LYS A 214 3.59 29.97 -12.36
CA LYS A 214 4.79 29.30 -11.85
C LYS A 214 4.46 27.83 -11.60
N ILE A 215 5.33 26.93 -12.05
CA ILE A 215 5.30 25.50 -11.69
C ILE A 215 6.52 25.27 -10.81
N GLU A 216 6.28 24.88 -9.55
CA GLU A 216 7.37 24.61 -8.61
C GLU A 216 7.87 23.19 -8.82
N ASN A 217 9.20 23.06 -8.94
CA ASN A 217 9.88 21.81 -9.26
C ASN A 217 11.07 21.60 -8.33
N GLN A 218 11.54 20.35 -8.25
CA GLN A 218 12.69 19.97 -7.46
C GLN A 218 13.61 19.09 -8.31
N LEU A 219 14.88 19.48 -8.42
CA LEU A 219 15.93 18.63 -8.97
C LEU A 219 16.35 17.60 -7.90
N ILE A 220 16.31 16.32 -8.25
CA ILE A 220 16.57 15.18 -7.35
C ILE A 220 17.47 14.16 -8.05
N VAL A 221 18.14 13.31 -7.25
CA VAL A 221 18.77 12.08 -7.75
C VAL A 221 17.81 10.92 -7.57
N TYR A 222 17.08 10.59 -8.62
CA TYR A 222 16.09 9.53 -8.66
C TYR A 222 16.76 8.18 -8.91
N VAL A 223 16.54 7.21 -8.02
CA VAL A 223 17.06 5.85 -8.10
C VAL A 223 15.95 4.93 -8.60
N THR A 224 16.13 4.45 -9.83
CA THR A 224 15.27 3.43 -10.46
C THR A 224 15.24 2.12 -9.69
N ASP A 225 14.22 1.29 -9.92
CA ASP A 225 14.10 -0.08 -9.36
C ASP A 225 15.31 -0.98 -9.65
N GLN A 226 16.12 -0.65 -10.67
CA GLN A 226 17.37 -1.34 -11.02
C GLN A 226 18.60 -0.78 -10.27
N GLY A 227 18.38 0.05 -9.25
CA GLY A 227 19.41 0.70 -8.44
C GLY A 227 20.22 1.77 -9.19
N GLN A 228 19.79 2.17 -10.40
CA GLN A 228 20.52 3.18 -11.19
C GLN A 228 20.07 4.59 -10.80
N PRO A 229 20.97 5.47 -10.33
CA PRO A 229 20.68 6.88 -10.07
C PRO A 229 20.64 7.68 -11.39
N ILE A 230 19.64 8.55 -11.51
CA ILE A 230 19.39 9.44 -12.65
C ILE A 230 19.10 10.85 -12.09
N LEU A 231 19.53 11.89 -12.80
CA LEU A 231 19.21 13.27 -12.42
C LEU A 231 17.82 13.65 -12.99
N VAL A 232 16.87 13.98 -12.12
CA VAL A 232 15.44 14.10 -12.49
C VAL A 232 14.84 15.38 -11.92
N TYR A 233 13.96 16.01 -12.69
CA TYR A 233 13.04 17.03 -12.17
C TYR A 233 11.73 16.36 -11.74
N ARG A 234 11.35 16.56 -10.47
CA ARG A 234 10.07 16.15 -9.87
C ARG A 234 9.15 17.36 -9.70
N PHE A 235 7.91 17.29 -10.21
CA PHE A 235 6.88 18.33 -9.99
C PHE A 235 5.45 17.86 -10.24
N ASP A 236 4.49 18.49 -9.56
CA ASP A 236 3.06 18.38 -9.84
C ASP A 236 2.66 19.37 -10.94
N LEU A 237 2.26 18.88 -12.12
CA LEU A 237 1.65 19.73 -13.13
C LEU A 237 0.13 19.70 -13.01
N ARG A 238 -0.50 20.89 -12.89
CA ARG A 238 -1.96 21.03 -12.69
C ARG A 238 -2.58 21.84 -13.82
N ILE A 239 -3.68 21.36 -14.39
CA ILE A 239 -4.53 22.09 -15.34
C ILE A 239 -5.86 22.47 -14.70
N LEU A 240 -6.23 23.76 -14.84
CA LEU A 240 -7.53 24.33 -14.42
C LEU A 240 -7.93 24.00 -12.96
N SER A 241 -6.94 23.75 -12.11
CA SER A 241 -7.09 23.28 -10.72
C SER A 241 -7.95 22.01 -10.55
N ARG A 242 -7.99 21.12 -11.56
CA ARG A 242 -8.82 19.90 -11.56
C ARG A 242 -8.13 18.64 -12.08
N ILE A 243 -7.29 18.76 -13.10
CA ILE A 243 -6.44 17.66 -13.60
C ILE A 243 -5.06 17.86 -12.98
N HIS A 244 -4.44 16.80 -12.48
CA HIS A 244 -3.06 16.82 -12.00
C HIS A 244 -2.34 15.52 -12.33
N THR A 245 -1.06 15.65 -12.65
CA THR A 245 -0.11 14.55 -12.87
C THR A 245 1.19 14.94 -12.18
N GLN A 246 1.79 14.01 -11.45
CA GLN A 246 3.18 14.16 -11.02
C GLN A 246 4.09 13.67 -12.14
N TYR A 247 5.09 14.48 -12.47
CA TYR A 247 6.08 14.21 -13.51
C TYR A 247 7.44 13.90 -12.89
N TYR A 248 8.08 12.84 -13.39
CA TYR A 248 9.50 12.53 -13.21
C TYR A 248 10.15 12.53 -14.58
N ILE A 249 10.91 13.58 -14.90
CA ILE A 249 11.54 13.76 -16.21
C ILE A 249 13.07 13.84 -16.05
N ASP A 250 13.79 13.05 -16.85
CA ASP A 250 15.25 13.06 -16.91
C ASP A 250 15.75 14.47 -17.32
N ALA A 251 16.57 15.06 -16.46
CA ALA A 251 17.02 16.45 -16.58
C ALA A 251 18.13 16.64 -17.65
N ASN A 252 18.47 15.58 -18.39
CA ASN A 252 19.49 15.58 -19.44
C ASN A 252 18.92 15.19 -20.81
N THR A 253 18.01 14.21 -20.85
CA THR A 253 17.39 13.71 -22.09
C THR A 253 16.01 14.30 -22.36
N GLY A 254 15.29 14.74 -21.32
CA GLY A 254 13.88 15.10 -21.41
C GLY A 254 12.95 13.90 -21.51
N GLU A 255 13.46 12.68 -21.29
CA GLU A 255 12.65 11.47 -21.22
C GLU A 255 11.73 11.51 -20.00
N ILE A 256 10.43 11.35 -20.25
CA ILE A 256 9.42 11.19 -19.22
C ILE A 256 9.58 9.78 -18.66
N LEU A 257 10.29 9.66 -17.54
CA LEU A 257 10.50 8.40 -16.83
C LEU A 257 9.20 7.92 -16.17
N GLU A 258 8.41 8.87 -15.67
CA GLU A 258 7.04 8.64 -15.22
C GLU A 258 6.15 9.87 -15.48
N ALA A 259 4.97 9.61 -16.07
CA ALA A 259 3.83 10.52 -16.10
C ALA A 259 2.56 9.69 -15.84
N GLY A 260 2.01 9.82 -14.63
CA GLY A 260 0.83 9.09 -14.18
C GLY A 260 -0.43 9.96 -14.13
N ASP A 261 -1.50 9.49 -14.74
CA ASP A 261 -2.85 10.02 -14.55
C ASP A 261 -3.81 8.84 -14.33
N PRO A 262 -4.48 8.73 -13.16
CA PRO A 262 -4.10 9.35 -11.88
C PRO A 262 -4.52 8.55 -10.62
N ASP A 263 -4.14 9.03 -9.44
CA ASP A 263 -4.88 8.78 -8.18
C ASP A 263 -6.07 9.76 -7.96
N LEU A 264 -6.60 10.40 -9.02
CA LEU A 264 -7.77 11.32 -9.01
C LEU A 264 -9.12 10.63 -8.70
N HIS A 265 -9.10 9.47 -8.04
CA HIS A 265 -10.20 9.06 -7.17
C HIS A 265 -9.76 9.17 -5.70
N TYR A 266 -9.49 10.45 -5.36
CA TYR A 266 -9.29 11.03 -4.03
C TYR A 266 -7.96 10.61 -3.34
N PHE A 267 -7.20 11.45 -2.64
CA PHE A 267 -7.45 12.81 -2.10
C PHE A 267 -6.24 13.76 -2.30
N SER A 268 -6.42 15.06 -2.01
CA SER A 268 -5.33 16.07 -1.99
C SER A 268 -4.34 15.95 -0.81
N ASN A 269 -4.39 14.83 -0.10
CA ASN A 269 -3.56 14.42 1.03
C ASN A 269 -3.95 12.96 1.33
N PRO A 270 -3.20 11.94 0.89
CA PRO A 270 -3.50 10.55 1.22
C PRO A 270 -3.28 10.28 2.72
N GLY A 271 -3.98 9.30 3.27
CA GLY A 271 -3.58 8.72 4.55
C GLY A 271 -2.30 7.91 4.40
N ARG A 272 -1.62 7.61 5.50
CA ARG A 272 -0.50 6.66 5.52
C ARG A 272 -0.50 5.80 6.78
N GLY A 273 -0.11 4.55 6.67
CA GLY A 273 0.00 3.63 7.80
C GLY A 273 1.04 2.56 7.54
N ASN A 274 1.32 1.74 8.56
CA ASN A 274 2.21 0.60 8.42
C ASN A 274 1.41 -0.65 8.07
N VAL A 275 1.99 -1.49 7.21
CA VAL A 275 1.45 -2.80 6.82
C VAL A 275 2.60 -3.80 6.71
N PHE A 276 2.31 -5.10 6.77
CA PHE A 276 3.15 -6.11 6.13
C PHE A 276 2.88 -6.15 4.63
N TRP A 277 3.92 -6.43 3.84
CA TRP A 277 3.75 -6.63 2.40
C TRP A 277 4.88 -7.51 1.81
N PRO A 278 4.61 -8.78 1.45
CA PRO A 278 3.36 -9.52 1.67
C PRO A 278 3.08 -9.77 3.16
N ASN A 279 3.95 -10.52 3.83
CA ASN A 279 3.84 -10.95 5.21
C ASN A 279 5.25 -10.94 5.85
N PRO A 280 5.41 -11.03 7.19
CA PRO A 280 6.71 -10.83 7.84
C PRO A 280 7.73 -11.94 7.56
N ILE A 281 7.29 -13.19 7.38
CA ILE A 281 8.19 -14.30 6.99
C ILE A 281 8.74 -14.08 5.59
N ASN A 282 7.90 -13.64 4.66
CA ASN A 282 8.26 -13.30 3.29
C ASN A 282 9.22 -12.10 3.25
N ALA A 283 8.90 -11.02 4.00
CA ALA A 283 9.66 -9.77 4.03
C ALA A 283 11.06 -9.92 4.64
N LEU A 284 11.21 -10.72 5.69
CA LEU A 284 12.48 -10.95 6.37
C LEU A 284 13.21 -12.21 5.86
N ASN A 285 12.55 -13.04 5.05
CA ASN A 285 13.00 -14.36 4.61
C ASN A 285 13.37 -15.26 5.81
N ASP A 286 12.53 -15.21 6.86
CA ASP A 286 12.77 -15.85 8.15
C ASP A 286 11.62 -16.83 8.51
N PRO A 287 11.76 -18.13 8.19
CA PRO A 287 10.76 -19.14 8.54
C PRO A 287 10.75 -19.51 10.03
N THR A 288 11.51 -18.82 10.89
CA THR A 288 11.55 -19.05 12.34
C THR A 288 10.60 -18.15 13.14
N LEU A 289 10.11 -17.06 12.55
CA LEU A 289 9.08 -16.20 13.16
C LEU A 289 7.83 -16.99 13.51
N ARG A 290 7.18 -16.64 14.62
CA ARG A 290 5.90 -17.20 15.08
C ARG A 290 5.04 -16.03 15.54
N ASP A 291 3.72 -16.22 15.61
CA ASP A 291 2.85 -15.28 16.31
C ASP A 291 3.35 -15.00 17.75
N THR A 292 3.69 -16.06 18.48
CA THR A 292 3.94 -15.94 19.92
C THR A 292 5.35 -15.45 20.25
N PHE A 293 5.48 -14.49 21.16
CA PHE A 293 6.76 -14.13 21.80
C PHE A 293 6.70 -14.35 23.31
N ASN A 294 7.67 -15.09 23.86
CA ASN A 294 7.73 -15.46 25.28
C ASN A 294 6.45 -16.09 25.87
N GLY A 295 5.58 -16.67 25.03
CA GLY A 295 4.31 -17.26 25.43
C GLY A 295 3.10 -16.31 25.42
N ALA A 296 3.27 -15.05 25.02
CA ALA A 296 2.16 -14.18 24.63
C ALA A 296 1.89 -14.33 23.13
N ALA A 297 0.65 -14.61 22.76
CA ALA A 297 0.15 -14.49 21.38
C ALA A 297 -0.01 -13.01 21.00
N ASP A 298 -0.09 -12.74 19.70
CA ASP A 298 -0.17 -11.41 19.07
C ASP A 298 0.86 -10.38 19.61
N SER A 299 2.03 -10.86 20.05
CA SER A 299 2.99 -9.91 20.61
C SER A 299 3.72 -9.17 19.49
N LYS A 300 3.75 -7.84 19.55
CA LYS A 300 4.52 -7.00 18.61
C LYS A 300 6.02 -7.33 18.59
N TYR A 301 6.55 -7.94 19.66
CA TYR A 301 7.95 -8.38 19.75
C TYR A 301 8.24 -9.66 18.96
N ALA A 302 7.21 -10.39 18.53
CA ALA A 302 7.35 -11.60 17.71
C ALA A 302 7.75 -11.27 16.25
N VAL A 303 7.37 -10.09 15.75
CA VAL A 303 7.68 -9.61 14.40
C VAL A 303 8.65 -8.42 14.45
N PRO A 304 9.88 -8.54 13.92
CA PRO A 304 10.83 -7.43 13.87
C PRO A 304 10.31 -6.24 13.04
N LEU A 305 10.45 -5.01 13.56
CA LEU A 305 10.01 -3.75 12.94
C LEU A 305 10.31 -3.54 11.43
N ALA A 306 11.29 -4.23 10.84
CA ALA A 306 11.60 -4.11 9.40
C ALA A 306 10.74 -5.00 8.48
N ALA A 307 9.81 -5.79 9.04
CA ALA A 307 8.72 -6.39 8.27
C ALA A 307 7.63 -5.38 7.91
N TYR A 308 7.48 -4.33 8.73
CA TYR A 308 6.51 -3.26 8.51
C TYR A 308 7.03 -2.29 7.45
N VAL A 309 6.17 -1.95 6.49
CA VAL A 309 6.44 -0.91 5.48
C VAL A 309 5.33 0.14 5.53
N THR A 310 5.70 1.42 5.47
CA THR A 310 4.70 2.49 5.37
C THR A 310 4.11 2.53 3.96
N LYS A 311 2.78 2.63 3.86
CA LYS A 311 2.03 2.68 2.60
C LYS A 311 0.96 3.78 2.61
N PRO A 312 0.57 4.31 1.43
CA PRO A 312 -0.57 5.20 1.32
C PRO A 312 -1.90 4.47 1.54
N LEU A 313 -2.87 5.19 2.07
CA LEU A 313 -4.21 4.71 2.45
C LEU A 313 -5.30 5.66 1.95
N ASN A 314 -6.41 5.09 1.48
CA ASN A 314 -7.59 5.86 1.10
C ASN A 314 -8.48 6.14 2.33
N VAL A 315 -8.68 7.43 2.61
CA VAL A 315 -9.29 7.90 3.86
C VAL A 315 -10.36 8.95 3.57
N LEU A 316 -11.60 8.66 3.94
CA LEU A 316 -12.70 9.61 3.80
C LEU A 316 -12.61 10.65 4.92
N GLN A 317 -12.52 11.94 4.59
CA GLN A 317 -12.76 12.99 5.57
C GLN A 317 -14.24 12.96 6.01
N VAL A 318 -14.48 12.64 7.27
CA VAL A 318 -15.83 12.50 7.86
C VAL A 318 -16.22 13.68 8.73
N ASP A 319 -15.26 14.47 9.21
CA ASP A 319 -15.47 15.74 9.91
C ASP A 319 -14.25 16.67 9.73
N THR A 320 -14.30 17.86 10.29
CA THR A 320 -13.22 18.85 10.33
C THR A 320 -11.95 18.24 10.94
N ASN A 321 -10.94 18.01 10.10
CA ASN A 321 -9.71 17.29 10.47
C ASN A 321 -9.96 15.91 11.12
N VAL A 322 -10.99 15.17 10.67
CA VAL A 322 -11.20 13.75 11.05
C VAL A 322 -11.32 12.91 9.78
N TYR A 323 -10.38 12.00 9.61
CA TYR A 323 -10.26 11.12 8.45
C TYR A 323 -10.51 9.67 8.90
N ALA A 324 -11.47 9.00 8.28
CA ALA A 324 -11.82 7.61 8.55
C ALA A 324 -11.26 6.69 7.45
N LEU A 325 -10.71 5.55 7.85
CA LEU A 325 -10.10 4.59 6.96
C LEU A 325 -11.17 3.78 6.20
N THR A 326 -11.60 4.32 5.08
CA THR A 326 -12.53 3.72 4.13
C THR A 326 -12.39 4.41 2.78
N GLY A 327 -12.40 3.63 1.71
CA GLY A 327 -12.14 4.08 0.35
C GLY A 327 -13.25 3.71 -0.65
N PRO A 328 -13.06 4.02 -1.94
CA PRO A 328 -14.00 3.67 -3.01
C PRO A 328 -14.10 2.16 -3.26
N TYR A 329 -13.12 1.37 -2.80
CA TYR A 329 -13.00 -0.06 -3.08
C TYR A 329 -13.07 -0.95 -1.83
N VAL A 330 -12.86 -0.38 -0.64
CA VAL A 330 -12.82 -1.13 0.63
C VAL A 330 -13.46 -0.33 1.76
N ARG A 331 -14.23 -1.03 2.59
CA ARG A 331 -14.95 -0.49 3.75
C ARG A 331 -14.89 -1.49 4.91
N PRO A 332 -14.03 -1.25 5.91
CA PRO A 332 -14.14 -1.87 7.23
C PRO A 332 -15.52 -1.60 7.86
N ASP A 333 -16.09 -2.62 8.51
CA ASP A 333 -17.37 -2.54 9.24
C ASP A 333 -17.44 -3.73 10.23
N ASP A 334 -16.82 -3.63 11.42
CA ASP A 334 -16.71 -4.61 12.54
C ASP A 334 -18.06 -5.07 13.16
N ARG A 335 -19.04 -5.33 12.30
CA ARG A 335 -20.45 -5.54 12.66
C ARG A 335 -21.14 -6.47 11.67
N LEU A 336 -20.37 -7.34 11.00
CA LEU A 336 -20.89 -8.32 10.05
C LEU A 336 -21.01 -9.70 10.69
N GLU A 337 -20.01 -10.10 11.49
CA GLU A 337 -20.00 -11.32 12.30
C GLU A 337 -19.37 -11.05 13.68
N LEU A 338 -19.46 -11.97 14.63
CA LEU A 338 -18.85 -11.81 15.96
C LEU A 338 -17.35 -12.17 15.92
N PRO A 339 -16.50 -11.65 16.83
CA PRO A 339 -16.79 -10.60 17.83
C PRO A 339 -17.13 -9.23 17.21
N PHE A 340 -17.57 -8.27 18.03
CA PHE A 340 -17.86 -6.89 17.60
C PHE A 340 -17.06 -5.93 18.49
N LEU A 341 -15.75 -5.79 18.22
CA LEU A 341 -14.82 -5.06 19.09
C LEU A 341 -15.20 -3.59 19.32
N TYR A 342 -15.85 -2.96 18.35
CA TYR A 342 -16.22 -1.54 18.34
C TYR A 342 -17.73 -1.29 18.61
N SER A 343 -18.41 -2.19 19.35
CA SER A 343 -19.86 -2.07 19.64
C SER A 343 -20.21 -1.61 21.08
N GLY A 344 -21.06 -0.58 21.20
CA GLY A 344 -21.57 -0.08 22.49
C GLY A 344 -22.28 1.28 22.40
N GLU A 345 -23.01 1.71 23.44
CA GLU A 345 -23.75 2.99 23.42
C GLU A 345 -22.84 4.24 23.46
N THR A 346 -21.57 4.10 23.83
CA THR A 346 -20.55 5.15 23.66
C THR A 346 -20.10 5.33 22.21
N ALA A 347 -20.42 4.39 21.31
CA ALA A 347 -20.03 4.44 19.89
C ALA A 347 -20.90 5.39 19.03
N ILE A 348 -21.17 6.61 19.53
CA ILE A 348 -21.78 7.68 18.73
C ILE A 348 -20.73 8.25 17.75
N SER A 349 -20.34 7.44 16.76
CA SER A 349 -20.01 7.82 15.37
C SER A 349 -19.13 6.79 14.63
N THR A 350 -18.51 5.82 15.30
CA THR A 350 -17.53 4.88 14.70
C THR A 350 -18.18 3.60 14.15
N ILE A 351 -18.06 3.38 12.84
CA ILE A 351 -18.62 2.21 12.13
C ILE A 351 -17.49 1.18 11.89
N GLY A 352 -16.87 0.67 12.96
CA GLY A 352 -15.67 -0.19 12.87
C GLY A 352 -14.54 0.43 12.02
N THR A 353 -14.49 1.77 11.97
CA THR A 353 -13.64 2.52 11.05
C THR A 353 -12.56 3.23 11.85
N VAL A 354 -11.30 2.81 11.68
CA VAL A 354 -10.14 3.48 12.27
C VAL A 354 -10.13 4.94 11.82
N ARG A 355 -9.74 5.85 12.71
CA ARG A 355 -9.71 7.29 12.44
C ARG A 355 -8.40 7.93 12.85
N SER A 356 -7.98 8.91 12.05
CA SER A 356 -6.86 9.79 12.34
C SER A 356 -7.28 11.24 12.16
N THR A 357 -6.70 12.14 12.95
CA THR A 357 -6.85 13.60 12.77
C THR A 357 -5.67 14.23 12.04
N ILE A 358 -4.61 13.45 11.82
CA ILE A 358 -3.33 13.87 11.23
C ILE A 358 -2.93 13.04 9.99
N LEU A 359 -3.86 12.23 9.46
CA LEU A 359 -3.70 11.31 8.32
C LEU A 359 -2.76 10.12 8.55
N ASP A 360 -2.16 10.01 9.74
CA ASP A 360 -1.29 8.89 10.14
C ASP A 360 -2.09 7.78 10.83
N PHE A 361 -1.84 6.53 10.42
CA PHE A 361 -2.47 5.28 10.86
C PHE A 361 -1.37 4.25 11.19
N PHE A 362 -0.45 4.63 12.08
CA PHE A 362 0.67 3.77 12.47
C PHE A 362 0.30 2.93 13.68
N PHE A 363 0.21 1.62 13.46
CA PHE A 363 -0.07 0.60 14.46
C PHE A 363 0.98 -0.52 14.37
N ASP A 364 1.12 -1.26 15.45
CA ASP A 364 1.79 -2.56 15.50
C ASP A 364 0.72 -3.67 15.60
N ARG A 365 1.08 -4.93 15.32
CA ARG A 365 0.11 -6.05 15.28
C ARG A 365 -0.71 -6.23 16.57
N GLU A 366 -0.06 -6.00 17.72
CA GLU A 366 -0.66 -5.98 19.08
C GLU A 366 -1.77 -4.91 19.28
N SER A 367 -2.16 -4.20 18.22
CA SER A 367 -3.19 -3.16 18.17
C SER A 367 -4.21 -3.48 17.08
N SER A 368 -5.47 -3.79 17.47
CA SER A 368 -6.60 -4.20 16.60
C SER A 368 -7.12 -3.15 15.57
N GLN A 369 -6.25 -2.26 15.14
CA GLN A 369 -6.40 -1.33 14.04
C GLN A 369 -5.42 -1.63 12.89
N PHE A 370 -4.40 -2.47 13.13
CA PHE A 370 -3.39 -2.83 12.13
C PHE A 370 -3.98 -3.69 11.02
N GLU A 371 -4.84 -4.64 11.38
CA GLU A 371 -5.62 -5.54 10.51
C GLU A 371 -6.53 -4.71 9.60
N ILE A 372 -7.16 -3.69 10.19
CA ILE A 372 -8.01 -2.75 9.47
C ILE A 372 -7.19 -1.90 8.49
N VAL A 373 -5.92 -1.58 8.82
CA VAL A 373 -4.97 -0.92 7.91
C VAL A 373 -4.49 -1.86 6.79
N MET A 374 -4.19 -3.11 7.12
CA MET A 374 -3.82 -4.19 6.20
C MET A 374 -4.89 -4.42 5.14
N VAL A 375 -6.13 -4.77 5.54
CA VAL A 375 -7.22 -5.02 4.57
C VAL A 375 -7.52 -3.78 3.73
N SER A 376 -7.39 -2.58 4.31
CA SER A 376 -7.63 -1.32 3.61
C SER A 376 -6.56 -1.00 2.56
N HIS A 377 -5.28 -1.30 2.84
CA HIS A 377 -4.21 -1.14 1.86
C HIS A 377 -4.27 -2.20 0.76
N VAL A 378 -4.36 -3.48 1.15
CA VAL A 378 -4.20 -4.62 0.26
C VAL A 378 -5.34 -4.66 -0.77
N ILE A 379 -6.59 -4.58 -0.35
CA ILE A 379 -7.77 -4.70 -1.24
C ILE A 379 -7.86 -3.49 -2.19
N ASP A 380 -7.64 -2.27 -1.70
CA ASP A 380 -7.70 -1.05 -2.53
C ASP A 380 -6.59 -1.04 -3.58
N THR A 381 -5.36 -1.36 -3.19
CA THR A 381 -4.22 -1.51 -4.11
C THR A 381 -4.50 -2.55 -5.18
N ASN A 382 -5.10 -3.70 -4.79
CA ASN A 382 -5.41 -4.75 -5.74
C ASN A 382 -6.55 -4.40 -6.69
N GLN A 383 -7.55 -3.65 -6.23
CA GLN A 383 -8.61 -3.12 -7.10
C GLN A 383 -8.09 -2.02 -8.04
N ARG A 384 -7.13 -1.19 -7.63
CA ARG A 384 -6.42 -0.27 -8.56
C ARG A 384 -5.62 -1.06 -9.60
N TYR A 385 -4.95 -2.15 -9.20
CA TYR A 385 -4.27 -3.04 -10.16
C TYR A 385 -5.23 -3.63 -11.20
N ILE A 386 -6.37 -4.22 -10.79
CA ILE A 386 -7.39 -4.79 -11.69
C ILE A 386 -7.92 -3.75 -12.69
N GLN A 387 -8.19 -2.53 -12.23
CA GLN A 387 -8.60 -1.45 -13.13
C GLN A 387 -7.48 -1.06 -14.12
N SER A 388 -6.20 -1.08 -13.68
CA SER A 388 -5.03 -0.87 -14.55
C SER A 388 -4.81 -1.96 -15.60
N LEU A 389 -5.44 -3.13 -15.45
CA LEU A 389 -5.50 -4.18 -16.49
C LEU A 389 -6.57 -3.90 -17.55
N GLY A 390 -7.37 -2.84 -17.39
CA GLY A 390 -8.46 -2.44 -18.29
C GLY A 390 -9.86 -2.91 -17.87
N PHE A 391 -10.01 -3.53 -16.69
CA PHE A 391 -11.30 -4.00 -16.17
C PHE A 391 -12.02 -2.89 -15.37
N ASN A 392 -12.28 -1.75 -16.02
CA ASN A 392 -12.86 -0.56 -15.40
C ASN A 392 -14.06 0.06 -16.14
N THR A 393 -14.56 -0.54 -17.23
CA THR A 393 -15.65 0.03 -18.05
C THR A 393 -16.97 -0.74 -17.93
N PRO A 394 -18.14 -0.12 -18.22
CA PRO A 394 -19.43 -0.81 -18.20
C PRO A 394 -19.44 -2.08 -19.07
N GLY A 395 -19.69 -3.23 -18.45
CA GLY A 395 -19.72 -4.54 -19.12
C GLY A 395 -18.42 -5.35 -19.05
N ASN A 396 -17.30 -4.75 -18.61
CA ASN A 396 -16.06 -5.49 -18.30
C ASN A 396 -15.43 -5.16 -16.93
N TYR A 397 -16.01 -4.24 -16.15
CA TYR A 397 -15.51 -3.97 -14.81
C TYR A 397 -15.61 -5.21 -13.90
N ILE A 398 -14.74 -5.25 -12.90
CA ILE A 398 -14.67 -6.29 -11.87
C ILE A 398 -14.78 -5.57 -10.52
N TYR A 399 -15.75 -5.93 -9.68
CA TYR A 399 -15.91 -5.46 -8.30
C TYR A 399 -15.80 -3.93 -8.09
N ASN A 400 -16.18 -3.09 -9.06
CA ASN A 400 -15.87 -1.65 -9.03
C ASN A 400 -16.83 -0.85 -8.11
N ARG A 401 -16.69 -1.10 -6.81
CA ARG A 401 -17.54 -0.67 -5.69
C ARG A 401 -16.83 -0.98 -4.35
N PRO A 402 -17.24 -0.39 -3.21
CA PRO A 402 -16.71 -0.78 -1.91
C PRO A 402 -17.07 -2.23 -1.55
N LEU A 403 -16.04 -3.05 -1.29
CA LEU A 403 -16.15 -4.31 -0.57
C LEU A 403 -16.28 -4.04 0.93
N LYS A 404 -17.24 -4.69 1.59
CA LYS A 404 -17.30 -4.74 3.05
C LYS A 404 -16.26 -5.73 3.58
N VAL A 405 -15.57 -5.37 4.64
CA VAL A 405 -14.60 -6.24 5.32
C VAL A 405 -14.84 -6.19 6.82
N ASP A 406 -14.83 -7.37 7.44
CA ASP A 406 -14.81 -7.55 8.88
C ASP A 406 -13.49 -8.24 9.26
N ALA A 407 -12.67 -7.56 10.08
CA ALA A 407 -11.30 -7.98 10.37
C ALA A 407 -11.19 -8.82 11.65
N HIS A 408 -12.20 -8.73 12.53
CA HIS A 408 -12.24 -9.33 13.86
C HIS A 408 -13.48 -10.19 13.98
N ALA A 409 -13.62 -11.15 13.08
CA ALA A 409 -14.85 -11.87 12.81
C ALA A 409 -14.71 -13.36 13.20
N LYS A 410 -15.54 -14.22 12.61
CA LYS A 410 -15.37 -15.69 12.65
C LYS A 410 -15.35 -16.28 14.09
N SER A 411 -15.85 -15.55 15.07
CA SER A 411 -15.78 -15.83 16.51
C SER A 411 -14.37 -16.03 17.09
N GLY A 412 -13.33 -15.56 16.39
CA GLY A 412 -11.92 -15.78 16.75
C GLY A 412 -11.34 -17.15 16.33
N ASP A 413 -11.96 -17.86 15.39
CA ASP A 413 -11.43 -19.13 14.84
C ASP A 413 -10.25 -18.93 13.85
N ASP A 414 -9.44 -19.97 13.63
CA ASP A 414 -8.39 -20.09 12.58
C ASP A 414 -9.03 -20.35 11.21
N ASP A 415 -9.82 -19.38 10.73
CA ASP A 415 -10.62 -19.49 9.51
C ASP A 415 -11.02 -18.11 8.96
N SER A 416 -11.01 -17.94 7.64
CA SER A 416 -11.42 -16.73 6.91
C SER A 416 -12.43 -17.08 5.80
N SER A 417 -13.17 -16.10 5.27
CA SER A 417 -14.15 -16.35 4.20
C SER A 417 -14.78 -15.09 3.57
N TYR A 418 -14.87 -15.09 2.24
CA TYR A 418 -15.80 -14.28 1.45
C TYR A 418 -17.22 -14.86 1.52
N THR A 419 -18.13 -14.10 2.14
CA THR A 419 -19.51 -14.50 2.41
C THR A 419 -20.52 -13.64 1.66
N ILE A 420 -21.57 -14.28 1.15
CA ILE A 420 -22.70 -13.64 0.45
C ILE A 420 -23.96 -13.77 1.33
N ASP A 421 -24.23 -12.77 2.18
CA ASP A 421 -25.43 -12.76 3.01
C ASP A 421 -26.66 -12.26 2.24
N LYS A 422 -27.46 -13.24 1.80
CA LYS A 422 -28.72 -13.03 1.08
C LYS A 422 -29.87 -12.49 1.95
N LYS A 423 -29.76 -12.50 3.28
CA LYS A 423 -30.73 -11.89 4.21
C LYS A 423 -30.47 -10.39 4.37
N ARG A 424 -29.19 -10.01 4.51
CA ARG A 424 -28.75 -8.60 4.57
C ARG A 424 -28.61 -7.96 3.18
N ASN A 425 -28.60 -8.76 2.11
CA ASN A 425 -28.32 -8.35 0.73
C ASN A 425 -26.97 -7.60 0.63
N ILE A 426 -25.92 -8.24 1.17
CA ILE A 426 -24.54 -7.78 1.11
C ILE A 426 -23.61 -8.95 0.79
N ASP A 427 -22.43 -8.63 0.29
CA ASP A 427 -21.26 -9.50 0.29
C ASP A 427 -20.10 -8.82 1.03
N TYR A 428 -19.26 -9.63 1.67
CA TYR A 428 -18.14 -9.18 2.51
C TYR A 428 -17.06 -10.26 2.63
N ILE A 429 -15.86 -9.88 3.08
CA ILE A 429 -14.89 -10.82 3.63
C ILE A 429 -14.94 -10.73 5.17
N ALA A 430 -14.80 -11.86 5.85
CA ALA A 430 -14.62 -11.99 7.28
C ALA A 430 -13.32 -12.76 7.57
N PHE A 431 -12.47 -12.23 8.44
CA PHE A 431 -11.22 -12.84 8.90
C PHE A 431 -11.29 -13.20 10.38
N GLY A 432 -10.56 -14.22 10.81
CA GLY A 432 -10.49 -14.67 12.20
C GLY A 432 -9.17 -14.33 12.90
N GLU A 433 -9.18 -14.42 14.23
CA GLU A 433 -8.08 -14.06 15.14
C GLU A 433 -7.38 -15.33 15.68
N GLY A 434 -7.27 -16.34 14.80
CA GLY A 434 -6.99 -17.73 15.14
C GLY A 434 -5.51 -18.11 15.17
N GLY A 435 -4.73 -17.44 16.02
CA GLY A 435 -3.30 -17.72 16.23
C GLY A 435 -2.42 -16.65 15.59
N VAL A 436 -2.28 -16.67 14.27
CA VAL A 436 -2.00 -15.44 13.51
C VAL A 436 -3.35 -14.91 13.07
N ASP A 437 -3.55 -13.59 13.18
CA ASP A 437 -4.79 -12.98 12.72
C ASP A 437 -4.80 -12.95 11.19
N ASP A 438 -5.82 -13.57 10.58
CA ASP A 438 -5.89 -13.74 9.11
C ASP A 438 -5.92 -12.39 8.37
N ALA A 439 -6.27 -11.31 9.06
CA ALA A 439 -6.29 -9.95 8.54
C ALA A 439 -4.95 -9.18 8.69
N GLU A 440 -3.89 -9.77 9.28
CA GLU A 440 -2.51 -9.26 9.18
C GLU A 440 -1.65 -9.96 8.11
N ASP A 441 -2.10 -11.09 7.54
CA ASP A 441 -1.41 -11.74 6.42
C ASP A 441 -2.00 -11.31 5.07
N ALA A 442 -1.24 -10.52 4.29
CA ALA A 442 -1.68 -10.10 2.96
C ALA A 442 -1.95 -11.27 2.00
N ASP A 443 -1.39 -12.45 2.26
CA ASP A 443 -1.66 -13.63 1.44
C ASP A 443 -3.11 -14.09 1.57
N ILE A 444 -3.61 -14.16 2.80
CA ILE A 444 -4.98 -14.57 3.12
C ILE A 444 -5.98 -13.49 2.63
N ILE A 445 -5.64 -12.22 2.82
CA ILE A 445 -6.45 -11.10 2.31
C ILE A 445 -6.59 -11.14 0.78
N LEU A 446 -5.51 -11.49 0.06
CA LEU A 446 -5.54 -11.63 -1.40
C LEU A 446 -6.30 -12.89 -1.87
N HIS A 447 -6.23 -14.00 -1.12
CA HIS A 447 -7.01 -15.21 -1.42
C HIS A 447 -8.52 -14.93 -1.36
N GLU A 448 -8.98 -14.35 -0.26
CA GLU A 448 -10.39 -14.03 -0.05
C GLU A 448 -10.89 -12.94 -1.00
N TYR A 449 -10.05 -11.97 -1.36
CA TYR A 449 -10.39 -11.03 -2.42
C TYR A 449 -10.47 -11.72 -3.79
N GLY A 450 -9.71 -12.80 -4.02
CA GLY A 450 -9.85 -13.70 -5.17
C GLY A 450 -11.26 -14.31 -5.30
N HIS A 451 -11.86 -14.74 -4.18
CA HIS A 451 -13.26 -15.20 -4.17
C HIS A 451 -14.26 -14.08 -4.49
N ALA A 452 -14.05 -12.88 -3.95
CA ALA A 452 -14.89 -11.71 -4.24
C ALA A 452 -14.85 -11.35 -5.74
N ILE A 453 -13.66 -11.30 -6.33
CA ILE A 453 -13.41 -11.12 -7.77
C ILE A 453 -14.19 -12.16 -8.59
N GLN A 454 -13.99 -13.45 -8.31
CA GLN A 454 -14.65 -14.52 -9.08
C GLN A 454 -16.18 -14.46 -8.99
N ASN A 455 -16.74 -14.11 -7.84
CA ASN A 455 -18.19 -14.03 -7.68
C ASN A 455 -18.80 -12.81 -8.39
N ASP A 456 -18.13 -11.65 -8.44
CA ASP A 456 -18.63 -10.50 -9.21
C ASP A 456 -18.58 -10.78 -10.72
N GLN A 457 -17.53 -11.46 -11.19
CA GLN A 457 -17.38 -11.87 -12.59
C GLN A 457 -18.33 -13.00 -13.02
N ALA A 458 -18.50 -14.03 -12.20
CA ALA A 458 -19.30 -15.22 -12.49
C ALA A 458 -20.19 -15.63 -11.29
N PRO A 459 -21.25 -14.85 -11.00
CA PRO A 459 -22.05 -14.99 -9.79
C PRO A 459 -22.48 -16.41 -9.45
N LEU A 460 -22.13 -16.85 -8.24
CA LEU A 460 -22.45 -18.14 -7.64
C LEU A 460 -22.00 -19.37 -8.46
N LYS A 461 -21.11 -19.25 -9.45
CA LYS A 461 -20.64 -20.40 -10.25
C LYS A 461 -19.56 -21.21 -9.54
N TYR A 462 -18.52 -20.55 -9.04
CA TYR A 462 -17.41 -21.20 -8.33
C TYR A 462 -17.82 -21.66 -6.92
N SER A 463 -18.49 -20.80 -6.16
CA SER A 463 -18.96 -21.06 -4.78
C SER A 463 -20.19 -21.98 -4.67
N ARG A 464 -20.59 -22.70 -5.74
CA ARG A 464 -21.85 -23.46 -5.74
C ARG A 464 -21.77 -24.77 -4.95
N GLY A 465 -22.54 -24.84 -3.86
CA GLY A 465 -22.74 -26.04 -3.05
C GLY A 465 -22.31 -25.81 -1.61
N LEU A 466 -22.88 -26.58 -0.67
CA LEU A 466 -22.55 -26.41 0.75
C LEU A 466 -21.14 -26.95 1.05
N LEU A 467 -20.86 -28.19 0.66
CA LEU A 467 -19.59 -28.86 0.95
C LEU A 467 -18.43 -28.36 0.07
N CYS A 468 -17.20 -28.60 0.52
CA CYS A 468 -15.94 -28.26 -0.15
C CYS A 468 -15.50 -29.42 -1.08
N ASN A 469 -16.41 -29.86 -1.98
CA ASN A 469 -16.29 -31.15 -2.67
C ASN A 469 -16.51 -31.09 -4.20
N THR A 470 -16.31 -29.92 -4.82
CA THR A 470 -16.52 -29.74 -6.27
C THR A 470 -15.32 -29.08 -6.95
N GLN A 471 -15.11 -29.41 -8.23
CA GLN A 471 -14.12 -28.72 -9.08
C GLN A 471 -14.40 -27.22 -9.22
N ALA A 472 -15.66 -26.80 -9.09
CA ALA A 472 -16.03 -25.39 -9.10
C ALA A 472 -15.42 -24.64 -7.91
N LYS A 473 -15.50 -25.21 -6.70
CA LYS A 473 -14.84 -24.65 -5.52
C LYS A 473 -13.32 -24.80 -5.58
N ALA A 474 -12.80 -25.94 -6.05
CA ALA A 474 -11.35 -26.10 -6.24
C ALA A 474 -10.74 -25.09 -7.23
N MET A 475 -11.49 -24.62 -8.23
CA MET A 475 -11.09 -23.48 -9.09
C MET A 475 -11.28 -22.10 -8.43
N GLY A 476 -12.02 -22.03 -7.33
CA GLY A 476 -12.07 -20.88 -6.42
C GLY A 476 -10.82 -20.84 -5.55
N GLU A 477 -10.56 -21.91 -4.78
CA GLU A 477 -9.37 -22.00 -3.91
C GLU A 477 -8.09 -21.84 -4.72
N GLY A 478 -7.97 -22.55 -5.83
CA GLY A 478 -6.82 -22.44 -6.73
C GLY A 478 -6.75 -21.14 -7.52
N PHE A 479 -7.77 -20.27 -7.47
CA PHE A 479 -7.65 -18.90 -7.95
C PHE A 479 -7.24 -17.94 -6.85
N GLY A 480 -7.72 -18.09 -5.61
CA GLY A 480 -7.24 -17.32 -4.46
C GLY A 480 -5.73 -17.49 -4.25
N ASP A 481 -5.26 -18.74 -4.18
CA ASP A 481 -3.84 -19.10 -4.13
C ASP A 481 -3.04 -18.43 -5.27
N TYR A 482 -3.54 -18.51 -6.51
CA TYR A 482 -2.88 -17.91 -7.67
C TYR A 482 -2.87 -16.37 -7.60
N TRP A 483 -3.96 -15.78 -7.13
CA TRP A 483 -4.15 -14.33 -7.12
C TRP A 483 -3.25 -13.67 -6.09
N GLN A 484 -3.07 -14.28 -4.92
CA GLN A 484 -1.97 -13.98 -4.00
C GLN A 484 -0.63 -14.09 -4.74
N ALA A 485 -0.30 -15.29 -5.22
CA ALA A 485 1.05 -15.61 -5.69
C ALA A 485 1.48 -14.76 -6.90
N SER A 486 0.53 -14.38 -7.77
CA SER A 486 0.78 -13.45 -8.88
C SER A 486 1.18 -12.07 -8.35
N ASN A 487 0.36 -11.48 -7.48
CA ASN A 487 0.57 -10.14 -6.94
C ASN A 487 1.83 -10.02 -6.07
N THR A 488 2.15 -11.04 -5.26
CA THR A 488 3.32 -11.06 -4.37
C THR A 488 4.62 -11.46 -5.09
N ARG A 489 4.51 -12.15 -6.24
CA ARG A 489 5.63 -12.75 -6.99
C ARG A 489 6.91 -11.93 -7.06
N ALA A 490 6.80 -10.67 -7.48
CA ALA A 490 7.96 -9.81 -7.74
C ALA A 490 8.67 -9.40 -6.45
N ILE A 491 7.89 -9.09 -5.41
CA ILE A 491 8.44 -8.66 -4.12
C ILE A 491 9.03 -9.84 -3.34
N SER A 492 8.39 -11.02 -3.34
CA SER A 492 8.97 -12.23 -2.73
C SER A 492 10.29 -12.64 -3.38
N ILE A 493 10.42 -12.52 -4.70
CA ILE A 493 11.71 -12.71 -5.39
C ILE A 493 12.76 -11.71 -4.91
N SER A 494 12.40 -10.44 -4.68
CA SER A 494 13.32 -9.42 -4.16
C SER A 494 13.78 -9.69 -2.72
N HIS A 495 12.90 -10.23 -1.87
CA HIS A 495 13.21 -10.73 -0.54
C HIS A 495 14.01 -12.05 -0.56
N LYS A 496 14.14 -12.69 -1.73
CA LYS A 496 14.72 -14.03 -1.96
C LYS A 496 13.92 -15.15 -1.30
N PHE A 497 12.64 -14.90 -1.01
CA PHE A 497 11.68 -15.91 -0.57
C PHE A 497 11.14 -16.69 -1.77
N ASP A 498 10.51 -17.83 -1.54
CA ASP A 498 9.94 -18.66 -2.61
C ASP A 498 8.56 -18.13 -3.03
N PRO A 499 8.40 -17.55 -4.23
CA PRO A 499 7.14 -16.94 -4.66
C PRO A 499 6.06 -17.96 -5.05
N ALA A 500 6.34 -19.27 -4.92
CA ALA A 500 5.34 -20.33 -5.06
C ALA A 500 4.77 -20.83 -3.72
N CYS A 501 5.26 -20.29 -2.60
CA CYS A 501 4.70 -20.46 -1.26
C CYS A 501 3.46 -19.57 -1.09
N TYR A 502 2.51 -20.01 -0.26
CA TYR A 502 1.28 -19.30 0.07
C TYR A 502 1.00 -19.44 1.56
N GLY A 503 0.68 -18.33 2.23
CA GLY A 503 0.21 -18.30 3.61
C GLY A 503 1.25 -18.82 4.59
N GLU A 504 2.54 -18.54 4.35
CA GLU A 504 3.63 -18.94 5.25
C GLU A 504 3.56 -18.30 6.63
N TRP A 505 2.99 -17.09 6.76
CA TRP A 505 2.89 -16.40 8.04
C TRP A 505 1.73 -16.91 8.87
N ASP A 506 0.50 -16.95 8.33
CA ASP A 506 -0.61 -17.65 8.98
C ASP A 506 -0.22 -19.08 9.42
N ASN A 507 0.46 -19.83 8.55
CA ASN A 507 0.89 -21.20 8.83
C ASN A 507 2.14 -21.30 9.76
N ALA A 508 2.62 -20.20 10.35
CA ALA A 508 3.84 -20.15 11.13
C ALA A 508 3.82 -21.09 12.35
N GLY A 509 4.62 -22.14 12.28
CA GLY A 509 4.69 -23.18 13.32
C GLY A 509 3.58 -24.23 13.25
N LYS A 510 2.56 -24.08 12.38
CA LYS A 510 1.49 -25.07 12.15
C LYS A 510 2.02 -26.35 11.45
N GLY A 511 3.22 -26.32 10.86
CA GLY A 511 4.05 -27.52 10.64
C GLY A 511 4.92 -27.47 9.38
N ALA A 512 4.30 -27.48 8.21
CA ALA A 512 4.97 -27.11 6.95
C ALA A 512 5.29 -25.60 6.96
N LEU A 513 6.09 -25.11 6.01
CA LEU A 513 6.30 -23.66 5.85
C LEU A 513 5.04 -23.00 5.26
N CYS A 514 4.71 -23.34 4.01
CA CYS A 514 3.54 -22.82 3.31
C CYS A 514 2.25 -23.57 3.73
N ARG A 515 1.11 -22.87 3.86
CA ARG A 515 -0.23 -23.50 4.01
C ARG A 515 -0.57 -24.32 2.76
N ARG A 516 -0.25 -23.80 1.56
CA ARG A 516 -0.36 -24.45 0.24
C ARG A 516 0.79 -24.04 -0.68
N ARG A 517 0.88 -24.59 -1.90
CA ARG A 517 1.86 -24.19 -2.91
C ARG A 517 1.28 -24.13 -4.31
N VAL A 518 1.55 -23.04 -5.02
CA VAL A 518 1.11 -22.84 -6.41
C VAL A 518 2.03 -23.49 -7.46
N ASP A 519 3.08 -24.21 -7.07
CA ASP A 519 3.91 -25.04 -7.97
C ASP A 519 3.76 -26.55 -7.72
N SER A 520 2.69 -26.94 -7.01
CA SER A 520 2.40 -28.33 -6.66
C SER A 520 2.44 -29.26 -7.88
N LYS A 521 2.69 -30.56 -7.65
CA LYS A 521 2.77 -31.58 -8.71
C LYS A 521 1.44 -32.31 -8.97
N LYS A 522 0.38 -31.94 -8.25
CA LYS A 522 -0.96 -32.56 -8.36
C LYS A 522 -1.57 -32.39 -9.76
N ARG A 523 -2.02 -33.50 -10.32
CA ARG A 523 -2.67 -33.63 -11.63
C ARG A 523 -4.16 -33.88 -11.46
N PHE A 524 -4.91 -33.83 -12.56
CA PHE A 524 -6.34 -34.17 -12.57
C PHE A 524 -6.65 -35.61 -12.10
N SER A 525 -5.70 -36.54 -12.22
CA SER A 525 -5.76 -37.88 -11.62
C SER A 525 -5.77 -37.89 -10.10
N ASP A 526 -5.29 -36.81 -9.48
CA ASP A 526 -5.14 -36.68 -8.04
C ASP A 526 -6.38 -36.04 -7.40
N TYR A 527 -7.30 -35.47 -8.19
CA TYR A 527 -8.58 -34.93 -7.72
C TYR A 527 -9.36 -35.98 -6.92
N LYS A 528 -9.82 -35.62 -5.72
CA LYS A 528 -10.60 -36.51 -4.84
C LYS A 528 -12.06 -36.10 -4.71
N GLY A 529 -12.38 -34.82 -4.83
CA GLY A 529 -13.73 -34.29 -4.63
C GLY A 529 -14.20 -34.45 -3.18
N VAL A 530 -13.30 -34.19 -2.23
CA VAL A 530 -13.57 -34.30 -0.78
C VAL A 530 -13.17 -33.05 0.00
N GLU A 531 -12.11 -32.37 -0.44
CA GLU A 531 -11.55 -31.19 0.20
C GLU A 531 -11.02 -30.29 -0.93
N CYS A 532 -11.55 -29.08 -1.04
CA CYS A 532 -11.45 -28.24 -2.22
C CYS A 532 -10.21 -27.34 -2.24
N HIS A 533 -9.57 -27.08 -1.09
CA HIS A 533 -8.28 -26.39 -1.06
C HIS A 533 -7.16 -27.33 -1.55
N ALA A 534 -7.16 -28.57 -1.06
CA ALA A 534 -6.23 -29.62 -1.46
C ALA A 534 -6.43 -30.10 -2.91
N ASP A 535 -7.67 -30.11 -3.41
CA ASP A 535 -7.96 -30.29 -4.85
C ASP A 535 -7.63 -29.03 -5.68
N GLY A 536 -7.64 -27.84 -5.05
CA GLY A 536 -7.43 -26.54 -5.69
C GLY A 536 -6.00 -26.28 -6.15
N GLU A 537 -5.01 -26.88 -5.49
CA GLU A 537 -3.61 -26.94 -5.95
C GLU A 537 -3.46 -27.43 -7.40
N ILE A 538 -4.38 -28.27 -7.92
CA ILE A 538 -4.37 -28.72 -9.33
C ILE A 538 -4.60 -27.52 -10.26
N TRP A 539 -5.43 -26.57 -9.84
CA TRP A 539 -5.80 -25.38 -10.61
C TRP A 539 -4.79 -24.26 -10.43
N SER A 540 -4.38 -23.92 -9.20
CA SER A 540 -3.37 -22.88 -8.96
C SER A 540 -2.05 -23.21 -9.66
N SER A 541 -1.62 -24.48 -9.64
CA SER A 541 -0.46 -24.95 -10.41
C SER A 541 -0.63 -24.82 -11.93
N GLY A 542 -1.86 -24.95 -12.44
CA GLY A 542 -2.16 -24.68 -13.85
C GLY A 542 -2.03 -23.20 -14.21
N LEU A 543 -2.51 -22.30 -13.34
CA LEU A 543 -2.43 -20.85 -13.54
C LEU A 543 -1.01 -20.31 -13.36
N TRP A 544 -0.28 -20.80 -12.36
CA TRP A 544 1.13 -20.47 -12.10
C TRP A 544 2.05 -20.91 -13.23
N GLU A 545 1.83 -22.10 -13.80
CA GLU A 545 2.52 -22.54 -15.01
C GLU A 545 2.21 -21.63 -16.21
N ILE A 546 0.99 -21.09 -16.34
CA ILE A 546 0.66 -20.13 -17.40
C ILE A 546 1.43 -18.81 -17.19
N LEU A 547 1.37 -18.22 -15.99
CA LEU A 547 2.10 -17.01 -15.62
C LEU A 547 3.60 -17.14 -15.88
N THR A 548 4.24 -18.16 -15.31
CA THR A 548 5.70 -18.37 -15.41
C THR A 548 6.18 -18.73 -16.82
N LYS A 549 5.29 -19.21 -17.71
CA LYS A 549 5.59 -19.43 -19.13
C LYS A 549 5.31 -18.24 -20.03
N ILE A 550 4.43 -17.31 -19.63
CA ILE A 550 4.27 -15.99 -20.27
C ILE A 550 5.48 -15.10 -19.92
N GLY A 551 6.06 -15.28 -18.72
CA GLY A 551 7.41 -14.80 -18.40
C GLY A 551 7.57 -14.37 -16.94
N SER A 552 8.65 -13.66 -16.65
CA SER A 552 9.05 -13.31 -15.28
C SER A 552 8.81 -11.85 -14.89
N THR A 553 8.43 -10.98 -15.84
CA THR A 553 8.32 -9.51 -15.64
C THR A 553 6.92 -9.07 -15.23
N GLU A 554 6.78 -7.82 -14.78
CA GLU A 554 5.48 -7.17 -14.54
C GLU A 554 4.59 -7.16 -15.80
N ALA A 555 5.18 -6.92 -16.99
CA ALA A 555 4.44 -7.02 -18.25
C ALA A 555 3.92 -8.44 -18.51
N SER A 556 4.72 -9.48 -18.21
CA SER A 556 4.27 -10.87 -18.27
C SER A 556 3.16 -11.17 -17.26
N ARG A 557 3.23 -10.61 -16.04
CA ARG A 557 2.18 -10.72 -15.03
C ARG A 557 0.85 -10.16 -15.53
N ARG A 558 0.88 -8.92 -16.05
CA ARG A 558 -0.30 -8.23 -16.59
C ARG A 558 -0.99 -9.02 -17.70
N VAL A 559 -0.22 -9.65 -18.60
CA VAL A 559 -0.76 -10.52 -19.66
C VAL A 559 -1.39 -11.80 -19.09
N ALA A 560 -0.76 -12.44 -18.09
CA ALA A 560 -1.32 -13.63 -17.45
C ALA A 560 -2.61 -13.32 -16.68
N ASP A 561 -2.63 -12.25 -15.88
CA ASP A 561 -3.79 -11.85 -15.10
C ASP A 561 -4.95 -11.37 -16.00
N GLN A 562 -4.66 -10.64 -17.10
CA GLN A 562 -5.68 -10.32 -18.11
C GLN A 562 -6.34 -11.57 -18.70
N LEU A 563 -5.53 -12.57 -19.06
CA LEU A 563 -6.01 -13.85 -19.59
C LEU A 563 -6.90 -14.60 -18.58
N ILE A 564 -6.47 -14.67 -17.33
CA ILE A 564 -7.15 -15.42 -16.27
C ILE A 564 -8.44 -14.71 -15.85
N LEU A 565 -8.40 -13.40 -15.59
CA LEU A 565 -9.59 -12.61 -15.28
C LEU A 565 -10.61 -12.60 -16.43
N GLN A 566 -10.18 -12.47 -17.70
CA GLN A 566 -11.11 -12.59 -18.83
C GLN A 566 -11.77 -13.98 -18.88
N SER A 567 -11.08 -15.06 -18.48
CA SER A 567 -11.66 -16.41 -18.48
C SER A 567 -12.87 -16.55 -17.54
N HIS A 568 -12.94 -15.81 -16.44
CA HIS A 568 -14.10 -15.82 -15.55
C HIS A 568 -15.35 -15.25 -16.23
N PHE A 569 -15.20 -14.23 -17.08
CA PHE A 569 -16.31 -13.74 -17.93
C PHE A 569 -16.70 -14.75 -19.02
N GLU A 570 -15.76 -15.50 -19.59
CA GLU A 570 -16.07 -16.60 -20.50
C GLU A 570 -16.87 -17.71 -19.77
N ILE A 571 -16.58 -17.99 -18.50
CA ILE A 571 -17.35 -18.91 -17.64
C ILE A 571 -18.74 -18.37 -17.30
N ARG A 572 -18.89 -17.07 -17.01
CA ARG A 572 -20.19 -16.39 -16.82
C ARG A 572 -21.12 -16.69 -18.00
N ASP A 573 -20.63 -16.51 -19.22
CA ASP A 573 -21.42 -16.57 -20.45
C ASP A 573 -21.72 -18.00 -20.93
N MET A 574 -21.11 -19.03 -20.32
CA MET A 574 -21.55 -20.43 -20.47
C MET A 574 -22.88 -20.68 -19.74
N LYS A 575 -24.00 -20.33 -20.39
CA LYS A 575 -25.36 -20.36 -19.81
C LYS A 575 -25.81 -21.72 -19.26
N THR A 576 -25.30 -22.82 -19.80
CA THR A 576 -25.60 -24.19 -19.34
C THR A 576 -24.71 -24.66 -18.19
N VAL A 577 -23.61 -23.95 -17.91
CA VAL A 577 -22.64 -24.30 -16.86
C VAL A 577 -22.98 -23.52 -15.59
N ILE A 578 -23.56 -24.24 -14.62
CA ILE A 578 -23.96 -23.70 -13.30
C ILE A 578 -22.98 -24.01 -12.18
N SER A 579 -22.05 -24.94 -12.41
CA SER A 579 -20.94 -25.32 -11.53
C SER A 579 -19.86 -25.85 -12.47
N PRO A 580 -18.83 -25.04 -12.79
CA PRO A 580 -17.84 -25.38 -13.81
C PRO A 580 -16.87 -26.46 -13.32
N LYS A 581 -16.37 -27.25 -14.27
CA LYS A 581 -15.31 -28.24 -14.07
C LYS A 581 -13.97 -27.67 -14.52
N PHE A 582 -12.85 -28.29 -14.15
CA PHE A 582 -11.52 -27.89 -14.63
C PHE A 582 -11.44 -27.85 -16.17
N VAL A 583 -12.20 -28.72 -16.84
CA VAL A 583 -12.30 -28.74 -18.31
C VAL A 583 -13.02 -27.51 -18.88
N ASP A 584 -14.05 -27.00 -18.18
CA ASP A 584 -14.76 -25.77 -18.57
C ASP A 584 -13.87 -24.55 -18.37
N GLY A 585 -13.11 -24.51 -17.25
CA GLY A 585 -12.09 -23.49 -16.99
C GLY A 585 -10.99 -23.45 -18.05
N GLY A 586 -10.50 -24.63 -18.48
CA GLY A 586 -9.54 -24.70 -19.59
C GLY A 586 -10.10 -24.21 -20.93
N VAL A 587 -11.37 -24.53 -21.23
CA VAL A 587 -12.06 -23.98 -22.42
C VAL A 587 -12.26 -22.47 -22.29
N ALA A 588 -12.50 -21.95 -21.09
CA ALA A 588 -12.63 -20.53 -20.82
C ALA A 588 -11.32 -19.76 -21.03
N LEU A 589 -10.18 -20.30 -20.59
CA LEU A 589 -8.86 -19.72 -20.86
C LEU A 589 -8.54 -19.70 -22.36
N LEU A 590 -8.85 -20.78 -23.08
CA LEU A 590 -8.71 -20.81 -24.55
C LEU A 590 -9.59 -19.78 -25.26
N LYS A 591 -10.81 -19.53 -24.76
CA LYS A 591 -11.68 -18.46 -25.27
C LYS A 591 -11.11 -17.08 -24.93
N ALA A 592 -10.63 -16.88 -23.71
CA ALA A 592 -10.09 -15.60 -23.25
C ALA A 592 -8.88 -15.14 -24.09
N ASP A 593 -7.97 -16.06 -24.44
CA ASP A 593 -6.85 -15.77 -25.36
C ASP A 593 -7.35 -15.29 -26.73
N VAL A 594 -8.38 -15.94 -27.28
CA VAL A 594 -9.02 -15.51 -28.54
C VAL A 594 -9.72 -14.15 -28.36
N THR A 595 -10.49 -13.95 -27.28
CA THR A 595 -11.20 -12.69 -26.99
C THR A 595 -10.24 -11.51 -26.86
N LEU A 596 -9.14 -11.65 -26.11
CA LEU A 596 -8.15 -10.59 -25.89
C LEU A 596 -7.34 -10.30 -27.16
N LYS A 597 -7.01 -11.33 -27.95
CA LYS A 597 -6.40 -11.16 -29.27
C LYS A 597 -7.34 -10.47 -30.27
N THR A 598 -8.63 -10.83 -30.30
CA THR A 598 -9.63 -10.20 -31.17
C THR A 598 -9.90 -8.73 -30.77
N LYS A 599 -9.77 -8.40 -29.47
CA LYS A 599 -9.78 -7.01 -28.98
C LYS A 599 -8.49 -6.22 -29.28
N GLY A 600 -7.45 -6.86 -29.83
CA GLY A 600 -6.14 -6.24 -30.07
C GLY A 600 -5.28 -6.03 -28.81
N ILE A 601 -5.70 -6.58 -27.66
CA ILE A 601 -4.96 -6.49 -26.39
C ILE A 601 -3.75 -7.42 -26.42
N PHE A 602 -3.90 -8.62 -27.00
CA PHE A 602 -2.80 -9.55 -27.24
C PHE A 602 -2.37 -9.53 -28.72
N THR A 603 -1.07 -9.40 -28.96
CA THR A 603 -0.47 -9.48 -30.30
C THR A 603 -0.28 -10.94 -30.75
N THR A 604 0.09 -11.81 -29.81
CA THR A 604 0.30 -13.25 -30.00
C THR A 604 -0.87 -14.07 -29.40
N SER A 605 -0.80 -15.40 -29.49
CA SER A 605 -1.75 -16.32 -28.85
C SER A 605 -0.99 -17.20 -27.87
N HIS A 606 -1.52 -17.32 -26.66
CA HIS A 606 -0.96 -18.09 -25.54
C HIS A 606 -1.52 -19.51 -25.49
N LYS A 607 -2.34 -19.91 -26.47
CA LYS A 607 -2.95 -21.25 -26.57
C LYS A 607 -1.97 -22.40 -26.30
N SER A 608 -0.74 -22.35 -26.83
CA SER A 608 0.27 -23.38 -26.59
C SER A 608 0.64 -23.50 -25.10
N ILE A 609 0.84 -22.37 -24.43
CA ILE A 609 1.13 -22.30 -22.99
C ILE A 609 -0.04 -22.87 -22.18
N ILE A 610 -1.27 -22.44 -22.47
CA ILE A 610 -2.50 -22.92 -21.80
C ILE A 610 -2.65 -24.44 -21.97
N CYS A 611 -2.41 -24.95 -23.18
CA CYS A 611 -2.48 -26.39 -23.46
C CYS A 611 -1.38 -27.19 -22.76
N THR A 612 -0.13 -26.69 -22.73
CA THR A 612 0.96 -27.35 -22.01
C THR A 612 0.69 -27.40 -20.51
N ALA A 613 0.31 -26.28 -19.89
CA ALA A 613 -0.02 -26.24 -18.47
C ALA A 613 -1.17 -27.18 -18.13
N LEU A 614 -2.35 -26.97 -18.72
CA LEU A 614 -3.56 -27.67 -18.31
C LEU A 614 -3.64 -29.12 -18.83
N LYS A 615 -3.37 -29.35 -20.12
CA LYS A 615 -3.53 -30.68 -20.73
C LYS A 615 -2.28 -31.55 -20.58
N THR A 616 -1.08 -31.04 -20.84
CA THR A 616 0.15 -31.84 -20.74
C THR A 616 0.59 -32.05 -19.29
N ASN A 617 0.65 -30.98 -18.51
CA ASN A 617 1.28 -31.00 -17.18
C ASN A 617 0.26 -31.32 -16.07
N ARG A 618 -0.91 -30.68 -16.05
CA ARG A 618 -2.00 -31.02 -15.11
C ARG A 618 -2.86 -32.21 -15.56
N GLY A 619 -2.88 -32.58 -16.84
CA GLY A 619 -3.68 -33.72 -17.33
C GLY A 619 -5.19 -33.46 -17.45
N ILE A 620 -5.62 -32.21 -17.41
CA ILE A 620 -7.02 -31.80 -17.59
C ILE A 620 -7.39 -31.97 -19.07
N PRO A 621 -8.49 -32.68 -19.42
CA PRO A 621 -8.79 -33.06 -20.81
C PRO A 621 -9.44 -31.92 -21.61
N VAL A 622 -8.78 -30.76 -21.69
CA VAL A 622 -9.29 -29.52 -22.34
C VAL A 622 -9.50 -29.73 -23.85
N PRO A 623 -10.74 -29.63 -24.38
CA PRO A 623 -11.01 -29.72 -25.81
C PRO A 623 -10.44 -28.52 -26.57
N GLY A 624 -9.90 -28.78 -27.77
CA GLY A 624 -9.24 -27.76 -28.60
C GLY A 624 -7.74 -27.64 -28.32
N CYS A 625 -7.26 -28.20 -27.20
CA CYS A 625 -5.89 -28.68 -27.04
C CYS A 625 -5.76 -30.14 -27.48
#